data_AF-A0A0F9AMS0-F1
#
_entry.id   AF-A0A0F9AMS0-F1
#
_cell.length_a   1.000
_cell.length_b   1.000
_cell.length_c   1.000
_cell.angle_alpha   90.00
_cell.angle_beta   90.00
_cell.angle_gamma   90.00
#
_symmetry.space_group_name_H-M   'P 1'
#
loop_
_entity.id
_entity.type
_entity.pdbx_description
1 polymer ?
#
loop_
_entity_poly.entity_id
_entity_poly.type
_entity_poly.pdbx_seq_one_letter_code
_entity_poly.pdbx_strand_id
1 'polypeptide(L)'
;VADIAHVLDDHQHTGTGVYPTLAGGVAVVSGVAWTLGAFVELVPVNTITTDFDIHWLVVENVTDDEIYEFVFYAATTEITRVRFGAQPGVGSVITLNEVPIQMAIQRKNTQIQAKVASSGITETVTVSLMYHIY
;
A
#
# COMPACT_ATOMS: atom_id res chain seq x y z
N VAL A 1 -33.17 -25.04 0.01
CA VAL A 1 -31.78 -24.87 -0.48
C VAL A 1 -31.21 -23.72 0.30
N ALA A 2 -30.47 -24.02 1.36
CA ALA A 2 -29.84 -23.04 2.23
C ALA A 2 -28.36 -23.40 2.27
N ASP A 3 -27.59 -22.81 1.37
CA ASP A 3 -26.14 -22.67 1.53
C ASP A 3 -25.58 -21.76 0.43
N ILE A 4 -24.44 -21.13 0.70
CA ILE A 4 -23.71 -20.12 -0.09
C ILE A 4 -24.22 -18.68 0.12
N ALA A 5 -24.36 -18.28 1.38
CA ALA A 5 -23.94 -16.93 1.76
C ALA A 5 -22.52 -17.07 2.28
N HIS A 6 -21.55 -16.80 1.40
CA HIS A 6 -20.16 -16.55 1.76
C HIS A 6 -20.16 -15.66 3.01
N VAL A 7 -19.40 -16.02 4.06
CA VAL A 7 -19.24 -15.17 5.24
C VAL A 7 -18.83 -13.80 4.71
N LEU A 8 -19.77 -12.86 4.67
CA LEU A 8 -19.46 -11.46 4.47
C LEU A 8 -18.64 -11.14 5.71
N ASP A 9 -17.33 -11.05 5.54
CA ASP A 9 -16.51 -10.28 6.46
C ASP A 9 -17.23 -8.93 6.53
N ASP A 10 -17.81 -8.62 7.69
CA ASP A 10 -18.75 -7.51 7.84
C ASP A 10 -17.95 -6.22 7.61
N HIS A 11 -17.90 -5.78 6.35
CA HIS A 11 -17.08 -4.65 5.88
C HIS A 11 -17.76 -3.31 6.23
N GLN A 12 -18.23 -3.18 7.47
CA GLN A 12 -18.78 -1.94 7.97
C GLN A 12 -17.65 -1.12 8.60
N HIS A 13 -17.18 -0.11 7.87
CA HIS A 13 -16.12 0.79 8.35
C HIS A 13 -16.64 1.68 9.50
N THR A 14 -15.89 1.76 10.60
CA THR A 14 -16.16 2.69 11.71
C THR A 14 -15.43 4.03 11.52
N GLY A 15 -14.43 4.08 10.65
CA GLY A 15 -13.71 5.29 10.28
C GLY A 15 -12.63 5.06 9.23
N THR A 16 -11.86 6.12 8.96
CA THR A 16 -10.68 6.10 8.08
C THR A 16 -9.50 6.75 8.78
N GLY A 17 -8.29 6.32 8.44
CA GLY A 17 -7.05 6.91 8.90
C GLY A 17 -6.02 7.00 7.76
N VAL A 18 -4.93 7.72 8.04
CA VAL A 18 -3.79 7.85 7.13
C VAL A 18 -2.49 7.61 7.87
N TYR A 19 -1.55 6.90 7.25
CA TYR A 19 -0.22 6.67 7.82
C TYR A 19 0.88 6.87 6.75
N PRO A 20 1.98 7.57 7.07
CA PRO A 20 2.23 8.31 8.31
C PRO A 20 1.24 9.48 8.55
N THR A 21 0.77 9.65 9.79
CA THR A 21 -0.17 10.73 10.11
C THR A 21 0.58 12.05 10.32
N LEU A 22 0.19 13.10 9.60
CA LEU A 22 0.83 14.44 9.69
C LEU A 22 2.35 14.42 9.42
N ALA A 23 2.80 13.50 8.57
CA ALA A 23 4.19 13.36 8.15
C ALA A 23 4.24 12.94 6.67
N GLY A 24 5.41 13.09 6.05
CA GLY A 24 5.63 12.60 4.69
C GLY A 24 5.67 11.08 4.63
N GLY A 25 5.48 10.55 3.43
CA GLY A 25 5.45 9.12 3.16
C GLY A 25 6.77 8.40 3.38
N VAL A 26 6.70 7.08 3.29
CA VAL A 26 7.85 6.18 3.41
C VAL A 26 8.44 5.91 2.03
N ALA A 27 9.76 6.06 1.90
CA ALA A 27 10.48 5.75 0.68
C ALA A 27 10.74 4.25 0.55
N VAL A 28 10.33 3.65 -0.56
CA VAL A 28 10.55 2.24 -0.92
C VAL A 28 11.37 2.19 -2.21
N VAL A 29 12.50 1.48 -2.14
CA VAL A 29 13.46 1.38 -3.26
C VAL A 29 13.22 0.08 -4.02
N SER A 30 13.14 0.16 -5.35
CA SER A 30 12.97 -1.01 -6.21
C SER A 30 14.28 -1.79 -6.39
N GLY A 31 14.16 -3.04 -6.80
CA GLY A 31 15.26 -3.72 -7.49
C GLY A 31 15.34 -3.28 -8.94
N VAL A 32 16.40 -3.68 -9.64
CA VAL A 32 16.60 -3.34 -11.06
C VAL A 32 15.61 -4.15 -11.92
N ALA A 33 14.96 -3.50 -12.89
CA ALA A 33 14.21 -4.11 -13.99
C ALA A 33 13.31 -5.29 -13.56
N TRP A 34 12.14 -4.97 -13.03
CA TRP A 34 11.11 -5.92 -12.54
C TRP A 34 11.55 -6.83 -11.39
N THR A 35 12.63 -6.48 -10.70
CA THR A 35 13.05 -7.18 -9.48
C THR A 35 12.52 -6.45 -8.26
N LEU A 36 11.96 -7.18 -7.31
CA LEU A 36 11.55 -6.62 -6.02
C LEU A 36 12.78 -6.15 -5.22
N GLY A 37 12.67 -4.96 -4.63
CA GLY A 37 13.67 -4.45 -3.71
C GLY A 37 13.70 -5.15 -2.35
N ALA A 38 14.34 -4.50 -1.38
CA ALA A 38 14.35 -4.95 0.01
C ALA A 38 13.00 -4.69 0.70
N PHE A 39 12.74 -5.42 1.78
CA PHE A 39 11.60 -5.12 2.64
C PHE A 39 11.77 -3.74 3.29
N VAL A 40 10.71 -2.95 3.24
CA VAL A 40 10.60 -1.67 3.95
C VAL A 40 9.37 -1.73 4.85
N GLU A 41 9.53 -1.33 6.11
CA GLU A 41 8.42 -1.19 7.05
C GLU A 41 7.58 0.04 6.68
N LEU A 42 6.31 -0.17 6.34
CA LEU A 42 5.36 0.92 6.06
C LEU A 42 4.54 1.28 7.28
N VAL A 43 4.13 0.30 8.08
CA VAL A 43 3.38 0.52 9.32
C VAL A 43 4.02 -0.35 10.40
N PRO A 44 4.66 0.24 11.42
CA PRO A 44 5.22 -0.52 12.54
C PRO A 44 4.14 -1.24 13.35
N VAL A 45 4.54 -2.33 14.01
CA VAL A 45 3.68 -3.04 14.98
C VAL A 45 3.10 -2.07 16.02
N ASN A 46 1.86 -2.32 16.45
CA ASN A 46 1.12 -1.48 17.41
C ASN A 46 0.83 -0.03 16.98
N THR A 47 0.98 0.29 15.69
CA THR A 47 0.63 1.63 15.17
C THR A 47 -0.88 1.79 14.98
N ILE A 48 -1.51 0.84 14.29
CA ILE A 48 -2.98 0.80 14.11
C ILE A 48 -3.55 -0.18 15.14
N THR A 49 -4.39 0.31 16.05
CA THR A 49 -4.83 -0.44 17.25
C THR A 49 -6.24 -1.04 17.15
N THR A 50 -6.86 -0.92 15.99
CA THR A 50 -8.12 -1.56 15.59
C THR A 50 -7.86 -2.46 14.39
N ASP A 51 -8.78 -3.39 14.11
CA ASP A 51 -8.71 -4.16 12.87
C ASP A 51 -8.87 -3.18 11.69
N PHE A 52 -8.18 -3.46 10.58
CA PHE A 52 -8.05 -2.49 9.49
C PHE A 52 -7.77 -3.15 8.14
N ASP A 53 -8.06 -2.46 7.06
CA ASP A 53 -7.61 -2.80 5.71
C ASP A 53 -7.04 -1.57 5.01
N ILE A 54 -6.06 -1.75 4.13
CA ILE A 54 -5.50 -0.66 3.35
C ILE A 54 -6.40 -0.48 2.13
N HIS A 55 -6.92 0.73 1.96
CA HIS A 55 -7.85 1.04 0.88
C HIS A 55 -7.17 1.77 -0.27
N TRP A 56 -6.19 2.63 0.03
CA TRP A 56 -5.41 3.34 -0.98
C TRP A 56 -3.92 3.35 -0.67
N LEU A 57 -3.13 3.10 -1.71
CA LEU A 57 -1.73 3.50 -1.77
C LEU A 57 -1.66 4.91 -2.35
N VAL A 58 -1.18 5.86 -1.55
CA VAL A 58 -1.02 7.26 -1.95
C VAL A 58 0.41 7.47 -2.42
N VAL A 59 0.61 7.80 -3.69
CA VAL A 59 1.94 7.94 -4.31
C VAL A 59 2.39 9.40 -4.26
N GLU A 60 3.18 9.74 -3.25
CA GLU A 60 3.62 11.13 -3.02
C GLU A 60 4.70 11.58 -4.01
N ASN A 61 5.63 10.69 -4.35
CA ASN A 61 6.71 10.98 -5.28
C ASN A 61 7.30 9.72 -5.90
N VAL A 62 7.82 9.84 -7.12
CA VAL A 62 8.65 8.83 -7.78
C VAL A 62 9.94 9.46 -8.31
N THR A 63 10.96 8.64 -8.53
CA THR A 63 12.23 9.09 -9.12
C THR A 63 12.15 9.27 -10.63
N ASP A 64 11.41 8.41 -11.35
CA ASP A 64 11.30 8.48 -12.81
C ASP A 64 9.93 8.02 -13.34
N ASP A 65 9.66 8.32 -14.62
CA ASP A 65 8.46 7.95 -15.38
C ASP A 65 8.48 6.47 -15.75
N GLU A 66 7.96 5.64 -14.84
CA GLU A 66 8.04 4.19 -14.97
C GLU A 66 6.74 3.52 -14.53
N ILE A 67 6.64 2.23 -14.85
CA ILE A 67 5.61 1.34 -14.32
C ILE A 67 6.17 0.65 -13.08
N TYR A 68 5.39 0.69 -12.01
CA TYR A 68 5.74 0.14 -10.71
C TYR A 68 4.80 -1.01 -10.34
N GLU A 69 5.34 -2.03 -9.70
CA GLU A 69 4.58 -3.08 -9.02
C GLU A 69 4.92 -3.07 -7.53
N PHE A 70 3.91 -2.82 -6.71
CA PHE A 70 4.05 -2.64 -5.27
C PHE A 70 3.35 -3.79 -4.55
N VAL A 71 4.10 -4.47 -3.70
CA VAL A 71 3.66 -5.69 -3.01
C VAL A 71 3.64 -5.43 -1.52
N PHE A 72 2.49 -5.68 -0.90
CA PHE A 72 2.27 -5.52 0.53
C PHE A 72 2.41 -6.85 1.24
N TYR A 73 2.91 -6.77 2.47
CA TYR A 73 3.11 -7.91 3.33
C TYR A 73 2.61 -7.61 4.75
N ALA A 74 1.98 -8.60 5.39
CA ALA A 74 1.77 -8.63 6.83
C ALA A 74 2.92 -9.43 7.45
N ALA A 75 3.80 -8.74 8.17
CA ALA A 75 5.18 -9.21 8.39
C ALA A 75 5.81 -9.65 7.05
N THR A 76 6.11 -10.93 6.86
CA THR A 76 6.72 -11.47 5.63
C THR A 76 5.74 -12.20 4.70
N THR A 77 4.44 -12.22 5.02
CA THR A 77 3.42 -12.90 4.20
C THR A 77 2.78 -11.91 3.25
N GLU A 78 2.81 -12.18 1.94
CA GLU A 78 2.17 -11.32 0.94
C GLU A 78 0.65 -11.27 1.18
N ILE A 79 0.09 -10.07 1.22
CA ILE A 79 -1.34 -9.85 1.46
C ILE A 79 -2.07 -9.27 0.25
N THR A 80 -1.38 -8.47 -0.57
CA THR A 80 -1.92 -7.94 -1.82
C THR A 80 -0.79 -7.31 -2.66
N ARG A 81 -1.10 -7.01 -3.92
CA ARG A 81 -0.21 -6.30 -4.84
C ARG A 81 -1.00 -5.39 -5.78
N VAL A 82 -0.35 -4.32 -6.22
CA VAL A 82 -0.92 -3.36 -7.17
C VAL A 82 0.12 -2.95 -8.20
N ARG A 83 -0.34 -2.52 -9.38
CA ARG A 83 0.50 -2.00 -10.45
C ARG A 83 -0.01 -0.63 -10.89
N PHE A 84 0.90 0.31 -11.09
CA PHE A 84 0.58 1.67 -11.52
C PHE A 84 1.71 2.27 -12.36
N GLY A 85 1.39 3.23 -13.22
CA GLY A 85 2.38 4.10 -13.86
C GLY A 85 2.45 5.44 -13.12
N ALA A 86 3.64 6.02 -12.96
CA ALA A 86 3.82 7.28 -12.26
C ALA A 86 4.96 8.10 -12.86
N GLN A 87 4.85 9.43 -12.80
CA GLN A 87 5.81 10.41 -13.33
C GLN A 87 6.36 11.32 -12.22
N PRO A 88 7.65 11.73 -12.26
CA PRO A 88 8.23 12.61 -11.27
C PRO A 88 7.71 14.06 -11.42
N GLY A 89 7.39 14.71 -10.29
CA GLY A 89 7.46 16.16 -10.18
C GLY A 89 6.37 17.05 -10.80
N VAL A 90 5.06 16.75 -10.70
CA VAL A 90 4.05 17.81 -10.96
C VAL A 90 2.79 17.72 -10.09
N GLY A 91 2.44 18.85 -9.47
CA GLY A 91 1.06 19.21 -9.14
C GLY A 91 0.19 19.43 -10.38
N SER A 92 0.23 18.52 -11.35
CA SER A 92 -0.62 18.49 -12.54
C SER A 92 -0.96 17.04 -12.84
N VAL A 93 -2.09 16.61 -12.29
CA VAL A 93 -2.88 15.46 -12.76
C VAL A 93 -2.06 14.18 -12.88
N ILE A 94 -1.69 13.61 -11.73
CA ILE A 94 -1.56 12.15 -11.62
C ILE A 94 -2.93 11.60 -12.05
N THR A 95 -2.97 10.72 -13.03
CA THR A 95 -4.26 10.13 -13.43
C THR A 95 -4.87 9.32 -12.28
N LEU A 96 -4.09 8.88 -11.29
CA LEU A 96 -4.52 8.52 -9.93
C LEU A 96 -3.35 8.67 -8.91
N ASN A 97 -3.37 9.69 -8.04
CA ASN A 97 -2.45 9.77 -6.88
C ASN A 97 -2.73 8.62 -5.87
N GLU A 98 -3.94 8.07 -5.95
CA GLU A 98 -4.46 7.06 -5.05
C GLU A 98 -4.67 5.78 -5.87
N VAL A 99 -3.83 4.78 -5.63
CA VAL A 99 -3.96 3.46 -6.25
C VAL A 99 -4.86 2.59 -5.37
N PRO A 100 -6.01 2.12 -5.87
CA PRO A 100 -6.96 1.38 -5.05
C PRO A 100 -6.38 0.02 -4.68
N ILE A 101 -6.60 -0.39 -3.44
CA ILE A 101 -6.18 -1.68 -2.92
C ILE A 101 -7.40 -2.49 -2.51
N GLN A 102 -7.34 -3.78 -2.79
CA GLN A 102 -8.24 -4.78 -2.21
C GLN A 102 -7.40 -5.81 -1.48
N MET A 103 -7.73 -6.04 -0.21
CA MET A 103 -7.07 -7.01 0.65
C MET A 103 -8.02 -7.47 1.75
N ALA A 104 -7.66 -8.55 2.43
CA ALA A 104 -8.38 -8.99 3.63
C ALA A 104 -8.12 -8.03 4.81
N ILE A 105 -9.06 -7.96 5.75
CA ILE A 105 -8.89 -7.24 7.01
C ILE A 105 -7.70 -7.82 7.77
N GLN A 106 -6.78 -6.93 8.15
CA GLN A 106 -5.66 -7.22 9.03
C GLN A 106 -6.08 -7.03 10.47
N ARG A 107 -5.56 -7.89 11.35
CA ARG A 107 -5.78 -7.73 12.79
C ARG A 107 -5.06 -6.48 13.28
N LYS A 108 -5.60 -5.85 14.31
CA LYS A 108 -4.94 -4.75 15.02
C LYS A 108 -3.49 -5.10 15.37
N ASN A 109 -2.65 -4.08 15.40
CA ASN A 109 -1.22 -4.15 15.67
C ASN A 109 -0.41 -4.93 14.62
N THR A 110 -1.00 -5.37 13.51
CA THR A 110 -0.26 -6.01 12.42
C THR A 110 0.75 -5.04 11.80
N GLN A 111 2.00 -5.49 11.66
CA GLN A 111 3.02 -4.78 10.90
C GLN A 111 2.73 -4.90 9.41
N ILE A 112 2.81 -3.78 8.70
CA ILE A 112 2.75 -3.75 7.24
C ILE A 112 4.13 -3.46 6.70
N GLN A 113 4.60 -4.32 5.80
CA GLN A 113 5.82 -4.12 5.03
C GLN A 113 5.49 -4.05 3.54
N ALA A 114 6.44 -3.53 2.77
CA ALA A 114 6.34 -3.53 1.33
C ALA A 114 7.66 -3.82 0.63
N LYS A 115 7.51 -4.21 -0.64
CA LYS A 115 8.55 -4.21 -1.65
C LYS A 115 8.00 -3.58 -2.93
N VAL A 116 8.88 -2.99 -3.72
CA VAL A 116 8.51 -2.44 -5.02
C VAL A 116 9.45 -2.99 -6.10
N ALA A 117 8.92 -3.15 -7.30
CA ALA A 117 9.66 -3.37 -8.55
C ALA A 117 9.27 -2.27 -9.54
N SER A 118 10.16 -1.92 -10.46
CA SER A 118 9.91 -0.93 -11.52
C SER A 118 10.32 -1.48 -12.90
N SER A 119 9.77 -0.93 -13.98
CA SER A 119 10.23 -1.18 -15.35
C SER A 119 11.62 -0.60 -15.64
N GLY A 120 12.02 0.42 -14.89
CA GLY A 120 13.30 1.10 -15.01
C GLY A 120 14.47 0.40 -14.32
N ILE A 121 15.41 1.19 -13.82
CA ILE A 121 16.56 0.71 -13.06
C ILE A 121 16.19 0.59 -11.57
N THR A 122 17.07 1.02 -10.66
CA THR A 122 16.73 1.20 -9.25
C THR A 122 16.04 2.54 -9.08
N GLU A 123 14.75 2.48 -8.72
CA GLU A 123 13.88 3.63 -8.53
C GLU A 123 13.45 3.74 -7.07
N THR A 124 12.95 4.91 -6.67
CA THR A 124 12.37 5.14 -5.34
C THR A 124 10.94 5.66 -5.47
N VAL A 125 10.01 5.03 -4.76
CA VAL A 125 8.63 5.47 -4.62
C VAL A 125 8.41 5.91 -3.17
N THR A 126 7.95 7.14 -2.96
CA THR A 126 7.55 7.64 -1.63
C THR A 126 6.05 7.53 -1.49
N VAL A 127 5.58 6.89 -0.43
CA VAL A 127 4.16 6.52 -0.30
C VAL A 127 3.58 6.75 1.09
N SER A 128 2.30 7.11 1.12
CA SER A 128 1.45 7.06 2.30
C SER A 128 0.31 6.08 2.08
N LEU A 129 -0.37 5.69 3.15
CA LEU A 129 -1.49 4.77 3.13
C LEU A 129 -2.75 5.45 3.66
N MET A 130 -3.88 5.22 2.99
CA MET A 130 -5.21 5.42 3.58
C MET A 130 -5.80 4.04 3.91
N TYR A 131 -6.36 3.90 5.10
CA TYR A 131 -6.93 2.64 5.59
C TYR A 131 -8.28 2.87 6.25
N HIS A 132 -9.16 1.88 6.17
CA HIS A 132 -10.37 1.86 7.00
C HIS A 132 -10.13 1.09 8.29
N ILE A 133 -10.89 1.44 9.31
CA ILE A 133 -10.90 0.73 10.61
C ILE A 133 -12.26 0.12 10.89
N TYR A 134 -12.23 -0.97 11.65
CA TYR A 134 -13.38 -1.78 12.03
C TYR A 134 -13.51 -1.80 13.55
#